data_AF-A0A4Y2WKH3-F1
#
_entry.id   AF-A0A4Y2WKH3-F1
#
_cell.length_a   1.000
_cell.length_b   1.000
_cell.length_c   1.000
_cell.angle_alpha   90.00
_cell.angle_beta   90.00
_cell.angle_gamma   90.00
#
_symmetry.space_group_name_H-M   'P 1'
#
loop_
_entity.id
_entity.type
_entity.pdbx_description
1 polymer ?
#
loop_
_entity_poly.entity_id
_entity_poly.type
_entity_poly.pdbx_seq_one_letter_code
_entity_poly.pdbx_strand_id
1 'polypeptide(L)'
;MIYLDTKACWNNLLSMLERCLEIKSAISKALINIKEQRILDNVGFETRTAIVAGLKPVKIGLEKVRSRKATSLTAEAVFAYIIAEFNQQNSEFAKNVTCDIFSGPKN
;
A
#
# COMPACT_ATOMS: atom_id res chain seq x y z
N MET A 1 9.55 21.81 -8.01
CA MET A 1 10.07 20.43 -7.93
C MET A 1 9.60 19.83 -6.61
N ILE A 2 8.48 19.12 -6.62
CA ILE A 2 7.98 18.41 -5.43
C ILE A 2 8.96 17.25 -5.21
N TYR A 3 9.99 17.48 -4.40
CA TYR A 3 10.88 16.43 -3.96
C TYR A 3 10.04 15.54 -3.07
N LEU A 4 9.46 14.49 -3.67
CA LEU A 4 8.68 13.47 -3.00
C LEU A 4 9.48 12.98 -1.79
N ASP A 5 9.08 13.43 -0.61
CA ASP A 5 9.57 13.01 0.70
C ASP A 5 9.03 11.59 1.03
N THR A 6 8.96 10.74 0.01
CA THR A 6 8.43 9.38 0.06
C THR A 6 9.48 8.36 0.45
N LYS A 7 10.78 8.70 0.35
CA LYS A 7 11.88 7.74 0.52
C LYS A 7 11.89 7.12 1.92
N ALA A 8 11.58 7.92 2.96
CA ALA A 8 11.52 7.44 4.33
C ALA A 8 10.11 6.96 4.71
N CYS A 9 9.06 7.76 4.46
CA CYS A 9 7.75 7.46 5.03
C CYS A 9 7.06 6.22 4.40
N TRP A 10 7.00 6.15 3.06
CA TRP A 10 6.23 5.10 2.37
C TRP A 10 6.95 3.76 2.33
N ASN A 11 8.27 3.78 2.10
CA ASN A 11 9.08 2.57 2.13
C ASN A 11 9.19 1.98 3.53
N ASN A 12 9.24 2.82 4.58
CA ASN A 12 9.21 2.34 5.96
C ASN A 12 7.83 1.79 6.30
N LEU A 13 6.74 2.43 5.89
CA LEU A 13 5.39 1.90 6.15
C LEU A 13 5.18 0.54 5.49
N LEU A 14 5.51 0.39 4.20
CA LEU A 14 5.36 -0.88 3.50
C LEU A 14 6.19 -1.99 4.16
N SER A 15 7.48 -1.72 4.43
CA SER A 15 8.35 -2.70 5.09
C SER A 15 7.90 -3.04 6.51
N MET A 16 7.38 -2.09 7.28
CA MET A 16 6.80 -2.34 8.60
C MET A 16 5.55 -3.22 8.51
N LEU A 17 4.67 -2.97 7.54
CA LEU A 17 3.46 -3.76 7.33
C LEU A 17 3.79 -5.17 6.85
N GLU A 18 4.69 -5.32 5.88
CA GLU A 18 5.20 -6.63 5.42
C GLU A 18 5.79 -7.40 6.59
N ARG A 19 6.67 -6.77 7.39
CA ARG A 19 7.26 -7.40 8.56
C ARG A 19 6.21 -7.80 9.60
N CYS A 20 5.20 -6.96 9.83
CA CYS A 20 4.09 -7.26 10.74
C CYS A 20 3.29 -8.49 10.28
N LEU A 21 3.05 -8.64 8.98
CA LEU A 21 2.39 -9.80 8.39
C LEU A 21 3.25 -11.07 8.50
N GLU A 22 4.56 -10.97 8.26
CA GLU A 22 5.51 -12.10 8.41
C GLU A 22 5.49 -12.67 9.83
N ILE A 23 5.49 -11.80 10.85
CA ILE A 23 5.50 -12.22 12.25
C ILE A 23 4.10 -12.37 12.85
N LYS A 24 3.02 -12.33 12.05
CA LYS A 24 1.62 -12.44 12.50
C LYS A 24 1.41 -13.57 13.49
N SER A 25 1.92 -14.78 13.19
CA SER A 25 1.78 -15.95 14.06
C SER A 25 2.44 -15.76 15.43
N ALA A 26 3.63 -15.15 15.46
CA ALA A 26 4.34 -14.86 16.70
C ALA A 26 3.60 -13.79 17.54
N ILE A 27 3.10 -12.74 16.88
CA ILE A 27 2.29 -11.71 17.53
C ILE A 27 1.01 -12.33 18.12
N SER A 28 0.26 -13.12 17.34
CA SER A 28 -0.96 -13.77 17.80
C SER A 28 -0.70 -14.68 19.00
N LYS A 29 0.37 -15.49 18.98
CA LYS A 29 0.75 -16.33 20.13
C LYS A 29 1.12 -15.50 21.36
N ALA A 30 1.85 -14.41 21.19
CA ALA A 30 2.19 -13.51 22.29
C ALA A 30 0.94 -12.86 22.90
N LEU A 31 0.00 -12.40 22.07
CA LEU A 31 -1.27 -11.83 22.52
C LEU A 31 -2.15 -12.85 23.25
N ILE A 32 -2.15 -14.12 22.82
CA ILE A 32 -2.81 -15.21 23.55
C ILE A 32 -2.21 -15.37 24.95
N ASN A 33 -0.88 -15.37 25.07
CA ASN A 33 -0.19 -15.55 26.35
C ASN A 33 -0.49 -14.44 27.36
N ILE A 34 -0.61 -13.19 26.90
CA ILE A 34 -0.95 -12.04 27.76
C ILE A 34 -2.45 -11.78 27.87
N LYS A 35 -3.29 -12.65 27.28
CA LYS A 35 -4.76 -12.53 27.23
C LYS A 35 -5.30 -11.27 26.52
N GLU A 36 -4.50 -10.66 25.65
CA GLU A 36 -4.83 -9.45 24.88
C GLU A 36 -5.19 -9.75 23.42
N GLN A 37 -5.92 -10.83 23.18
CA GLN A 37 -6.28 -11.29 21.83
C GLN A 37 -7.11 -10.26 21.04
N ARG A 38 -7.75 -9.30 21.72
CA ARG A 38 -8.57 -8.24 21.13
C ARG A 38 -7.76 -7.13 20.44
N ILE A 39 -6.46 -6.99 20.75
CA ILE A 39 -5.60 -5.93 20.19
C ILE A 39 -5.43 -6.07 18.67
N LEU A 40 -5.41 -7.31 18.18
CA LEU A 40 -5.32 -7.61 16.75
C LEU A 40 -6.39 -8.65 16.42
N ASP A 41 -7.57 -8.16 16.05
CA ASP A 41 -8.58 -9.00 15.44
C ASP A 41 -8.18 -9.42 14.02
N ASN A 42 -8.91 -10.39 13.47
CA ASN A 42 -8.61 -10.89 12.13
C ASN A 42 -8.81 -9.80 11.06
N VAL A 43 -9.73 -8.86 11.30
CA VAL A 43 -10.03 -7.70 10.45
C VAL A 43 -8.81 -6.79 10.32
N GLY A 44 -8.06 -6.57 11.40
CA GLY A 44 -6.83 -5.79 11.40
C GLY A 44 -5.74 -6.38 10.51
N PHE A 45 -5.61 -7.71 10.45
CA PHE A 45 -4.64 -8.36 9.57
C PHE A 45 -5.11 -8.40 8.10
N GLU A 46 -6.39 -8.60 7.86
CA GLU A 46 -6.97 -8.54 6.51
C GLU A 46 -6.81 -7.14 5.90
N THR A 47 -7.07 -6.10 6.70
CA THR A 47 -6.86 -4.70 6.31
C THR A 47 -5.39 -4.42 5.98
N ARG A 48 -4.45 -4.87 6.82
CA ARG A 48 -2.99 -4.73 6.55
C ARG A 48 -2.58 -5.46 5.27
N THR A 49 -3.17 -6.64 5.02
CA THR A 49 -2.91 -7.42 3.80
C THR A 49 -3.38 -6.67 2.56
N ALA A 50 -4.59 -6.09 2.60
CA ALA A 50 -5.14 -5.27 1.52
C ALA A 50 -4.28 -4.01 1.25
N ILE A 51 -3.81 -3.34 2.31
CA ILE A 51 -2.93 -2.17 2.19
C ILE A 51 -1.59 -2.57 1.56
N VAL A 52 -0.97 -3.66 2.00
CA VAL A 52 0.29 -4.15 1.40
C VAL A 52 0.11 -4.50 -0.08
N ALA A 53 -0.98 -5.18 -0.43
CA ALA A 53 -1.30 -5.51 -1.81
C ALA A 53 -1.43 -4.24 -2.67
N GLY A 54 -2.09 -3.19 -2.17
CA GLY A 54 -2.23 -1.93 -2.89
C GLY A 54 -0.95 -1.10 -2.94
N LEU A 55 -0.11 -1.12 -1.91
CA LEU A 55 1.13 -0.33 -1.89
C LEU A 55 2.24 -0.92 -2.79
N LYS A 56 2.22 -2.22 -3.06
CA LYS A 56 3.19 -2.90 -3.94
C LYS A 56 3.27 -2.31 -5.36
N PRO A 57 2.17 -2.24 -6.14
CA PRO A 57 2.22 -1.67 -7.49
C PRO A 57 2.60 -0.18 -7.48
N VAL A 58 2.20 0.57 -6.44
CA VAL A 58 2.59 1.98 -6.26
C VAL A 58 4.11 2.13 -6.10
N LYS A 59 4.74 1.28 -5.27
CA LYS A 59 6.20 1.29 -5.10
C LYS A 59 6.92 0.99 -6.42
N ILE A 60 6.50 -0.06 -7.12
CA ILE A 60 7.09 -0.45 -8.41
C ILE A 60 6.95 0.69 -9.43
N GLY A 61 5.77 1.29 -9.52
CA GLY A 61 5.51 2.42 -10.40
C GLY A 61 6.39 3.63 -10.07
N LEU A 62 6.51 3.97 -8.78
CA LEU A 62 7.34 5.09 -8.33
C LEU A 62 8.81 4.87 -8.67
N GLU A 63 9.33 3.65 -8.49
CA GLU A 63 10.71 3.30 -8.87
C GLU A 63 10.94 3.47 -10.38
N LYS A 64 9.94 3.12 -11.21
CA LYS A 64 9.99 3.31 -12.67
C LYS A 64 9.98 4.78 -13.08
N VAL A 65 9.11 5.59 -12.48
CA VAL A 65 8.99 7.04 -12.77
C VAL A 65 10.21 7.81 -12.27
N ARG A 66 10.88 7.34 -11.21
CA ARG A 66 12.09 7.96 -10.68
C ARG A 66 13.34 7.70 -11.54
N SER A 67 13.27 6.80 -12.51
CA SER A 67 14.37 6.54 -13.44
C SER A 67 14.73 7.79 -14.23
N ARG A 68 16.02 8.06 -14.46
CA ARG A 68 16.47 9.16 -15.32
C ARG A 68 15.95 9.05 -16.77
N LYS A 69 15.49 7.87 -17.17
CA LYS A 69 14.90 7.60 -18.49
C LYS A 69 13.38 7.78 -18.54
N ALA A 70 12.75 8.09 -17.41
CA ALA A 70 11.30 8.25 -17.35
C ALA A 70 10.88 9.52 -18.10
N THR A 71 9.92 9.34 -18.99
CA THR A 71 9.25 10.42 -19.73
C THR A 71 7.81 10.58 -19.23
N SER A 72 7.11 11.62 -19.70
CA SER A 72 5.66 11.76 -19.43
C SER A 72 4.87 10.50 -19.84
N LEU A 73 5.24 9.87 -20.97
CA LEU A 73 4.65 8.61 -21.42
C LEU A 73 4.93 7.45 -20.46
N THR A 74 6.11 7.43 -19.84
CA THR A 74 6.44 6.43 -18.81
C THR A 74 5.56 6.62 -17.58
N ALA A 75 5.33 7.87 -17.15
CA ALA A 75 4.47 8.16 -16.02
C ALA A 75 3.02 7.78 -16.29
N GLU A 76 2.50 8.11 -17.48
CA GLU A 76 1.14 7.73 -17.90
C GLU A 76 0.95 6.20 -17.91
N ALA A 77 1.89 5.46 -18.51
CA ALA A 77 1.86 4.00 -18.51
C ALA A 77 1.93 3.40 -17.09
N VAL A 78 2.72 4.00 -16.21
CA VAL A 78 2.81 3.59 -14.80
C VAL A 78 1.51 3.84 -14.05
N PHE A 79 0.85 4.99 -14.25
CA PHE A 79 -0.45 5.26 -13.63
C PHE A 79 -1.52 4.29 -14.15
N ALA A 80 -1.56 4.03 -15.45
CA ALA A 80 -2.46 3.03 -16.04
C ALA A 80 -2.23 1.64 -15.43
N TYR A 81 -0.97 1.25 -15.24
CA TYR A 81 -0.61 0.00 -14.56
C TYR A 81 -1.12 -0.05 -13.12
N ILE A 82 -0.88 0.97 -12.31
CA ILE A 82 -1.34 1.02 -10.91
C ILE A 82 -2.86 0.93 -10.81
N ILE A 83 -3.59 1.65 -11.67
CA ILE A 83 -5.05 1.62 -11.72
C ILE A 83 -5.56 0.24 -12.10
N ALA A 84 -4.93 -0.41 -13.09
CA ALA A 84 -5.29 -1.78 -13.49
C ALA A 84 -5.12 -2.77 -12.33
N GLU A 85 -4.01 -2.68 -11.60
CA GLU A 85 -3.75 -3.51 -10.42
C GLU A 85 -4.79 -3.27 -9.31
N PHE A 86 -5.18 -2.02 -9.05
CA PHE A 86 -6.23 -1.69 -8.10
C PHE A 86 -7.59 -2.28 -8.49
N ASN A 87 -7.95 -2.19 -9.76
CA ASN A 87 -9.19 -2.77 -10.26
C ASN A 87 -9.20 -4.31 -10.12
N GLN A 88 -8.06 -4.98 -10.25
CA GLN A 88 -7.94 -6.43 -10.06
C GLN A 88 -8.04 -6.85 -8.59
N GLN A 89 -7.49 -6.05 -7.66
CA GLN A 89 -7.47 -6.39 -6.24
C GLN A 89 -8.86 -6.40 -5.60
N ASN A 90 -9.84 -5.68 -6.17
CA ASN A 90 -11.24 -5.58 -5.72
C ASN A 90 -11.40 -5.33 -4.20
N SER A 91 -10.37 -4.82 -3.55
CA SER A 91 -10.34 -4.56 -2.11
C SER A 91 -10.97 -3.19 -1.82
N GLU A 92 -11.50 -3.02 -0.61
CA GLU A 92 -12.03 -1.72 -0.19
C GLU A 92 -10.97 -0.62 -0.25
N PHE A 93 -9.73 -0.95 0.11
CA PHE A 93 -8.58 -0.07 -0.06
C PHE A 93 -8.41 0.39 -1.51
N ALA A 94 -8.38 -0.55 -2.47
CA ALA A 94 -8.20 -0.24 -3.88
C ALA A 94 -9.36 0.60 -4.44
N LYS A 95 -10.61 0.30 -4.02
CA LYS A 95 -11.80 1.09 -4.40
C LYS A 95 -11.73 2.51 -3.89
N ASN A 96 -11.37 2.71 -2.63
CA ASN A 96 -11.29 4.03 -2.02
C ASN A 96 -10.22 4.89 -2.72
N VAL A 97 -9.02 4.34 -2.93
CA VAL A 97 -7.94 5.06 -3.61
C VAL A 97 -8.30 5.40 -5.06
N THR A 98 -8.95 4.47 -5.76
CA THR A 98 -9.40 4.68 -7.14
C THR A 98 -10.46 5.79 -7.19
N CYS A 99 -11.46 5.76 -6.30
CA CYS A 99 -12.46 6.81 -6.18
C CYS A 99 -11.82 8.16 -5.89
N ASP A 100 -10.89 8.27 -4.94
CA ASP A 100 -10.25 9.54 -4.58
C ASP A 100 -9.42 10.13 -5.74
N ILE A 101 -8.76 9.28 -6.53
CA ILE A 101 -8.00 9.71 -7.72
C ILE A 101 -8.94 10.24 -8.83
N PHE A 102 -10.10 9.60 -9.02
CA PHE A 102 -11.07 9.99 -10.07
C PHE A 102 -12.08 11.05 -9.65
N SER A 103 -12.21 11.33 -8.34
CA SER A 103 -13.18 12.32 -7.81
C SER A 103 -12.77 13.77 -8.07
N GLY A 104 -11.52 14.04 -8.44
CA GLY A 104 -10.99 15.40 -8.55
C GLY A 104 -10.93 16.13 -7.19
N PRO A 105 -10.18 17.24 -7.08
CA PRO A 105 -10.16 18.02 -5.84
C PRO A 105 -11.57 18.56 -5.55
N LYS A 106 -12.13 18.20 -4.39
CA LYS A 106 -13.25 18.94 -3.82
C LYS A 106 -12.68 20.26 -3.29
N ASN A 107 -12.96 21.32 -4.06
CA ASN A 107 -12.70 22.76 -3.84
C ASN A 107 -12.13 23.18 -2.49
#